data_AF-A0A3M2A9I7-F1
#
_entry.id   AF-A0A3M2A9I7-F1
#
_cell.length_a   1.000
_cell.length_b   1.000
_cell.length_c   1.000
_cell.angle_alpha   90.00
_cell.angle_beta   90.00
_cell.angle_gamma   90.00
#
_symmetry.space_group_name_H-M   'P 1'
#
loop_
_entity.id
_entity.type
_entity.pdbx_description
1 polymer ?
#
loop_
_entity_poly.entity_id
_entity_poly.type
_entity_poly.pdbx_seq_one_letter_code
_entity_poly.pdbx_strand_id
1 'polypeptide(L)'
;MHGGSSRGRRLDGRSRRRDPTAPLSHPRSWVPRLPVRSDGVSCGGVKQSVQVEIAGQTLSIRTDEGPEYVRALADYVDAHLRELAAGKKATFNLSRMALLVAIQIADELFREKDRNRRLRCAVDEHLATVRERLREHRAHIESLVVPSTHEEST
;
A
#
# COMPACT_ATOMS: atom_id res chain seq x y z
N MET A 1 -34.09 -9.22 65.26
CA MET A 1 -32.94 -10.00 64.74
C MET A 1 -33.28 -10.44 63.33
N HIS A 2 -32.26 -10.49 62.45
CA HIS A 2 -32.26 -10.78 61.01
C HIS A 2 -32.35 -9.55 60.11
N GLY A 3 -31.16 -8.95 59.90
CA GLY A 3 -30.91 -7.96 58.88
C GLY A 3 -30.90 -8.58 57.49
N GLY A 4 -31.57 -7.91 56.55
CA GLY A 4 -31.53 -8.21 55.12
C GLY A 4 -30.26 -7.62 54.52
N SER A 5 -29.31 -8.50 54.24
CA SER A 5 -27.98 -8.21 53.73
C SER A 5 -27.99 -7.60 52.33
N SER A 6 -27.19 -6.57 52.19
CA SER A 6 -26.73 -5.91 50.97
C SER A 6 -26.18 -6.89 49.94
N ARG A 7 -26.67 -6.81 48.70
CA ARG A 7 -25.98 -7.37 47.54
C ARG A 7 -25.50 -6.25 46.64
N GLY A 8 -24.33 -5.72 46.99
CA GLY A 8 -23.52 -4.93 46.07
C GLY A 8 -23.10 -5.81 44.90
N ARG A 9 -23.48 -5.42 43.68
CA ARG A 9 -22.91 -5.99 42.45
C ARG A 9 -21.45 -5.56 42.40
N ARG A 10 -20.54 -6.52 42.60
CA ARG A 10 -19.11 -6.34 42.33
C ARG A 10 -18.95 -6.04 40.84
N LEU A 11 -18.22 -4.97 40.55
CA LEU A 11 -17.74 -4.68 39.21
C LEU A 11 -16.50 -5.55 39.00
N ASP A 12 -16.63 -6.51 38.11
CA ASP A 12 -15.54 -7.40 37.74
C ASP A 12 -14.57 -6.61 36.86
N GLY A 13 -13.61 -5.94 37.52
CA GLY A 13 -12.49 -5.27 36.90
C GLY A 13 -11.53 -6.27 36.25
N ARG A 14 -11.92 -6.87 35.12
CA ARG A 14 -10.96 -7.41 34.17
C ARG A 14 -10.39 -6.24 33.38
N SER A 15 -9.42 -5.56 34.00
CA SER A 15 -8.46 -4.76 33.24
C SER A 15 -7.84 -5.70 32.20
N ARG A 16 -8.16 -5.44 30.93
CA ARG A 16 -7.45 -6.05 29.82
C ARG A 16 -6.00 -5.59 29.96
N ARG A 17 -5.16 -6.42 30.59
CA ARG A 17 -3.71 -6.29 30.52
C ARG A 17 -3.39 -6.26 29.03
N ARG A 18 -2.95 -5.11 28.52
CA ARG A 18 -2.49 -4.99 27.13
C ARG A 18 -1.32 -5.96 26.98
N ASP A 19 -1.46 -6.91 26.07
CA ASP A 19 -0.37 -7.79 25.66
C ASP A 19 0.74 -6.96 25.01
N PRO A 20 1.95 -6.90 25.57
CA PRO A 20 3.06 -6.10 25.03
C PRO A 20 3.69 -6.73 23.79
N THR A 21 3.32 -7.96 23.46
CA THR A 21 3.80 -8.76 22.31
C THR A 21 2.77 -8.87 21.18
N ALA A 22 1.61 -8.23 21.30
CA ALA A 22 0.69 -8.11 20.18
C ALA A 22 1.41 -7.39 19.03
N PRO A 23 1.50 -7.97 17.81
CA PRO A 23 2.16 -7.31 16.71
C PRO A 23 1.47 -5.97 16.48
N LEU A 24 2.27 -4.89 16.53
CA LEU A 24 1.85 -3.54 16.21
C LEU A 24 1.08 -3.63 14.90
N SER A 25 -0.23 -3.42 14.95
CA SER A 25 -1.10 -3.34 13.78
C SER A 25 -0.59 -2.18 12.93
N HIS A 26 0.29 -2.48 11.97
CA HIS A 26 0.89 -1.49 11.08
C HIS A 26 -0.16 -0.95 10.10
N PRO A 27 0.01 0.30 9.64
CA PRO A 27 -0.95 1.11 8.88
C PRO A 27 -1.13 0.67 7.42
N ARG A 28 -1.14 -0.63 7.10
CA ARG A 28 -1.45 -1.10 5.73
C ARG A 28 -2.91 -0.77 5.32
N SER A 29 -3.76 -0.39 6.26
CA SER A 29 -5.13 0.07 6.03
C SER A 29 -5.28 1.59 5.94
N TRP A 30 -4.25 2.37 6.29
CA TRP A 30 -4.30 3.83 6.25
C TRP A 30 -3.28 4.38 5.26
N VAL A 31 -3.50 4.05 3.99
CA VAL A 31 -2.94 4.82 2.89
C VAL A 31 -4.10 5.65 2.35
N PRO A 32 -4.21 6.96 2.68
CA PRO A 32 -5.11 7.81 1.92
C PRO A 32 -4.75 7.63 0.45
N ARG A 33 -5.75 7.54 -0.45
CA ARG A 33 -5.47 7.57 -1.89
C ARG A 33 -4.77 8.89 -2.17
N LEU A 34 -3.44 8.85 -2.18
CA LEU A 34 -2.65 10.00 -2.56
C LEU A 34 -3.15 10.39 -3.95
N PRO A 35 -3.34 11.70 -4.22
CA PRO A 35 -3.58 12.13 -5.58
C PRO A 35 -2.51 11.48 -6.44
N VAL A 36 -2.94 10.83 -7.53
CA VAL A 36 -2.03 10.10 -8.41
C VAL A 36 -0.90 11.06 -8.79
N ARG A 37 0.36 10.62 -8.62
CA ARG A 37 1.51 11.41 -9.08
C ARG A 37 1.23 11.81 -10.51
N SER A 38 1.47 13.07 -10.83
CA SER A 38 1.33 13.56 -12.20
C SER A 38 2.39 12.80 -13.00
N ASP A 39 2.01 11.75 -13.75
CA ASP A 39 2.98 10.87 -14.40
C ASP A 39 3.92 11.70 -15.30
N GLY A 40 5.17 11.79 -14.85
CA GLY A 40 6.17 12.73 -15.31
C GLY A 40 6.75 12.39 -16.68
N VAL A 41 5.99 12.61 -17.74
CA VAL A 41 6.54 12.93 -19.06
C VAL A 41 6.16 14.38 -19.39
N SER A 42 6.72 15.32 -18.62
CA SER A 42 6.78 16.72 -19.03
C SER A 42 8.12 17.30 -18.59
N CYS A 43 9.07 17.27 -19.51
CA CYS A 43 10.31 18.03 -19.44
C CYS A 43 9.99 19.53 -19.57
N GLY A 44 9.45 20.14 -18.50
CA GLY A 44 9.12 21.58 -18.48
C GLY A 44 8.18 22.07 -17.36
N GLY A 45 8.06 21.39 -16.21
CA GLY A 45 7.22 21.84 -15.09
C GLY A 45 7.88 22.96 -14.27
N VAL A 46 7.12 23.99 -13.90
CA VAL A 46 7.59 25.05 -12.98
C VAL A 46 7.73 24.46 -11.58
N LYS A 47 8.98 24.29 -11.11
CA LYS A 47 9.28 23.84 -9.75
C LYS A 47 8.63 24.78 -8.73
N GLN A 48 7.63 24.29 -8.01
CA GLN A 48 6.96 25.04 -6.96
C GLN A 48 7.63 24.74 -5.62
N SER A 49 7.76 25.77 -4.76
CA SER A 49 8.24 25.60 -3.40
C SER A 49 7.05 25.44 -2.46
N VAL A 50 6.89 24.27 -1.85
CA VAL A 50 5.80 23.95 -0.94
C VAL A 50 6.35 23.86 0.48
N GLN A 51 5.75 24.60 1.41
CA GLN A 51 6.08 24.51 2.84
C GLN A 51 5.21 23.44 3.49
N VAL A 52 5.83 22.56 4.28
CA VAL A 52 5.19 21.49 5.05
C VAL A 52 5.80 21.40 6.45
N GLU A 53 5.08 20.80 7.39
CA GLU A 53 5.52 20.56 8.76
C GLU A 53 5.62 19.05 9.00
N ILE A 54 6.75 18.57 9.52
CA ILE A 54 6.99 17.17 9.86
C ILE A 54 7.62 17.11 11.24
N ALA A 55 7.01 16.39 12.20
CA ALA A 55 7.50 16.30 13.58
C ALA A 55 7.82 17.65 14.25
N GLY A 56 7.00 18.68 13.97
CA GLY A 56 7.17 20.04 14.48
C GLY A 56 8.26 20.85 13.75
N GLN A 57 8.83 20.34 12.66
CA GLN A 57 9.82 21.05 11.85
C GLN A 57 9.21 21.51 10.53
N THR A 58 9.27 22.82 10.27
CA THR A 58 8.85 23.38 8.98
C THR A 58 9.95 23.19 7.93
N LEU A 59 9.61 22.56 6.81
CA LEU A 59 10.49 22.27 5.69
C LEU A 59 9.92 22.88 4.41
N SER A 60 10.80 23.40 3.55
CA SER A 60 10.44 23.90 2.22
C SER A 60 10.92 22.91 1.15
N ILE A 61 9.98 22.28 0.45
CA ILE A 61 10.24 21.25 -0.55
C ILE A 61 10.02 21.84 -1.94
N ARG A 62 11.03 21.75 -2.80
CA ARG A 62 10.89 22.07 -4.24
C ARG A 62 10.43 20.83 -4.97
N THR A 63 9.27 20.90 -5.62
CA THR A 63 8.65 19.77 -6.29
C THR A 63 7.97 20.22 -7.59
N ASP A 64 7.90 19.30 -8.54
CA ASP A 64 7.09 19.45 -9.76
C ASP A 64 5.65 18.94 -9.55
N GLU A 65 5.42 18.23 -8.43
CA GLU A 65 4.10 17.76 -7.99
C GLU A 65 3.34 18.84 -7.22
N GLY A 66 2.01 18.78 -7.25
CA GLY A 66 1.15 19.73 -6.56
C GLY A 66 1.32 19.76 -5.02
N PRO A 67 0.96 20.88 -4.36
CA PRO A 67 1.14 21.07 -2.92
C PRO A 67 0.36 20.06 -2.07
N GLU A 68 -0.79 19.58 -2.55
CA GLU A 68 -1.61 18.57 -1.88
C GLU A 68 -0.87 17.24 -1.75
N TYR A 69 -0.17 16.83 -2.81
CA TYR A 69 0.60 15.58 -2.82
C TYR A 69 1.74 15.64 -1.80
N VAL A 70 2.48 16.75 -1.74
CA VAL A 70 3.58 16.92 -0.78
C VAL A 70 3.09 16.97 0.66
N ARG A 71 1.95 17.65 0.93
CA ARG A 71 1.35 17.66 2.27
C ARG A 71 0.94 16.26 2.71
N ALA A 72 0.33 15.48 1.81
CA ALA A 72 -0.06 14.12 2.14
C ALA A 72 1.15 13.19 2.40
N LEU A 73 2.29 13.42 1.74
CA LEU A 73 3.55 12.74 2.08
C LEU A 73 4.08 13.15 3.46
N ALA A 74 3.99 14.44 3.82
CA ALA A 74 4.39 14.94 5.13
C ALA A 74 3.54 14.31 6.24
N ASP A 75 2.21 14.29 6.06
CA ASP A 75 1.26 13.66 6.98
C ASP A 75 1.54 12.16 7.16
N TYR A 76 1.89 11.47 6.07
CA TYR A 76 2.26 10.06 6.10
C TYR A 76 3.50 9.83 6.98
N VAL A 77 4.57 10.60 6.76
CA VAL A 77 5.80 10.48 7.55
C VAL A 77 5.55 10.84 9.02
N ASP A 78 4.75 11.87 9.30
CA ASP A 78 4.42 12.28 10.68
C ASP A 78 3.64 11.21 11.44
N ALA A 79 2.70 10.54 10.76
CA ALA A 79 1.99 9.38 11.32
C ALA A 79 2.95 8.26 11.75
N HIS A 80 3.88 7.88 10.87
CA HIS A 80 4.90 6.87 11.17
C HIS A 80 5.80 7.27 12.36
N LEU A 81 6.21 8.53 12.43
CA LEU A 81 6.99 9.04 13.55
C LEU A 81 6.20 8.99 14.87
N ARG A 82 4.91 9.33 14.84
CA ARG A 82 4.02 9.30 16.01
C ARG A 82 3.79 7.87 16.52
N GLU A 83 3.63 6.90 15.63
CA GLU A 83 3.51 5.49 15.98
C GLU A 83 4.77 4.96 16.67
N LEU A 84 5.95 5.27 16.13
CA LEU A 84 7.22 4.90 16.74
C LEU A 84 7.43 5.56 18.11
N ALA A 85 7.01 6.81 18.27
CA ALA A 85 7.06 7.53 19.54
C ALA A 85 6.10 6.94 20.58
N ALA A 86 4.92 6.47 20.18
CA ALA A 86 3.95 5.84 21.08
C ALA A 86 4.39 4.46 21.57
N GLY A 87 5.15 3.71 20.76
CA GLY A 87 5.59 2.34 21.07
C GLY A 87 6.89 2.23 21.87
N LYS A 88 7.69 3.29 21.99
CA LYS A 88 9.03 3.26 22.62
C LYS A 88 9.14 4.32 23.72
N LYS A 89 9.83 4.00 24.81
CA LYS A 89 10.18 4.97 25.86
C LYS A 89 10.87 6.17 25.21
N ALA A 90 10.41 7.37 25.57
CA ALA A 90 10.60 8.69 24.95
C ALA A 90 12.06 9.22 24.83
N THR A 91 13.05 8.36 24.60
CA THR A 91 14.48 8.69 24.65
C THR A 91 15.18 8.54 23.30
N PHE A 92 14.45 8.31 22.20
CA PHE A 92 15.05 8.30 20.87
C PHE A 92 15.11 9.70 20.27
N ASN A 93 16.30 10.12 19.85
CA ASN A 93 16.50 11.36 19.10
C ASN A 93 15.71 11.32 17.77
N LEU A 94 15.12 12.45 17.37
CA LEU A 94 14.32 12.57 16.14
C LEU A 94 15.04 12.01 14.90
N SER A 95 16.34 12.26 14.75
CA SER A 95 17.15 11.74 13.63
C SER A 95 17.17 10.21 13.54
N ARG A 96 17.21 9.51 14.68
CA ARG A 96 17.17 8.04 14.70
C ARG A 96 15.79 7.52 14.37
N MET A 97 14.73 8.21 14.82
CA MET A 97 13.36 7.87 14.46
C MET A 97 13.12 8.07 12.96
N ALA A 98 13.57 9.21 12.39
CA ALA A 98 13.47 9.49 10.97
C ALA A 98 14.19 8.43 10.11
N LEU A 99 15.38 7.99 10.52
CA LEU A 99 16.08 6.92 9.82
C LEU A 99 15.32 5.58 9.89
N LEU A 100 14.70 5.26 11.03
CA LEU A 100 13.89 4.06 11.17
C LEU A 100 12.65 4.11 10.27
N VAL A 101 11.94 5.25 10.26
CA VAL A 101 10.81 5.47 9.35
C VAL A 101 11.24 5.34 7.90
N ALA A 102 12.38 5.91 7.50
CA ALA A 102 12.89 5.80 6.14
C ALA A 102 13.10 4.34 5.72
N ILE A 103 13.65 3.50 6.60
CA ILE A 103 13.82 2.06 6.34
C ILE A 103 12.48 1.35 6.24
N GLN A 104 11.52 1.65 7.12
CA GLN A 104 10.17 1.04 7.09
C GLN A 104 9.44 1.38 5.78
N ILE A 105 9.45 2.65 5.37
CA ILE A 105 8.84 3.09 4.11
C ILE A 105 9.54 2.46 2.90
N ALA A 106 10.87 2.32 2.93
CA ALA A 106 11.61 1.66 1.86
C ALA A 106 11.26 0.16 1.73
N ASP A 107 11.12 -0.55 2.85
CA ASP A 107 10.69 -1.95 2.87
C ASP A 107 9.25 -2.09 2.34
N GLU A 108 8.32 -1.23 2.75
CA GLU A 108 6.96 -1.18 2.21
C GLU A 108 6.95 -1.00 0.69
N LEU A 109 7.72 -0.05 0.17
CA LEU A 109 7.87 0.18 -1.27
C LEU A 109 8.40 -1.06 -1.99
N PHE A 110 9.41 -1.73 -1.44
CA PHE A 110 10.02 -2.90 -2.07
C PHE A 110 9.09 -4.10 -2.08
N ARG A 111 8.35 -4.32 -0.99
CA ARG A 111 7.30 -5.35 -0.93
C ARG A 111 6.20 -5.09 -1.94
N GLU A 112 5.78 -3.83 -2.11
CA GLU A 112 4.73 -3.49 -3.08
C GLU A 112 5.23 -3.65 -4.52
N LYS A 113 6.48 -3.28 -4.81
CA LYS A 113 7.13 -3.55 -6.11
C LYS A 113 7.21 -5.04 -6.41
N ASP A 114 7.60 -5.86 -5.44
CA ASP A 114 7.67 -7.30 -5.60
C ASP A 114 6.27 -7.90 -5.82
N ARG A 115 5.26 -7.45 -5.08
CA ARG A 115 3.86 -7.82 -5.29
C ARG A 115 3.39 -7.45 -6.70
N ASN A 116 3.67 -6.23 -7.15
CA ASN A 116 3.31 -5.78 -8.50
C ASN A 116 4.02 -6.63 -9.57
N ARG A 117 5.31 -6.96 -9.37
CA ARG A 117 6.06 -7.86 -10.27
C ARG A 117 5.40 -9.23 -10.36
N ARG A 118 5.06 -9.85 -9.22
CA ARG A 118 4.38 -11.15 -9.18
C ARG A 118 3.03 -11.11 -9.90
N LEU A 119 2.26 -10.05 -9.69
CA LEU A 119 0.98 -9.85 -10.38
C LEU A 119 1.17 -9.73 -11.90
N ARG A 120 2.16 -8.96 -12.36
CA ARG A 120 2.49 -8.85 -13.79
C ARG A 120 2.89 -10.21 -14.37
N CYS A 121 3.77 -10.96 -13.71
CA CYS A 121 4.15 -12.30 -14.15
C CYS A 121 2.95 -13.25 -14.23
N ALA A 122 2.05 -13.23 -13.24
CA ALA A 122 0.85 -14.05 -13.24
C ALA A 122 -0.11 -13.68 -14.39
N VAL A 123 -0.25 -12.38 -14.68
CA VAL A 123 -1.02 -11.89 -15.83
C VAL A 123 -0.38 -12.36 -17.14
N ASP A 124 0.94 -12.24 -17.28
CA ASP A 124 1.65 -12.67 -18.49
C ASP A 124 1.55 -14.18 -18.72
N GLU A 125 1.68 -14.99 -17.66
CA GLU A 125 1.48 -16.44 -17.70
C GLU A 125 0.04 -16.82 -18.09
N HIS A 126 -0.94 -16.15 -17.51
CA HIS A 126 -2.34 -16.37 -17.84
C HIS A 126 -2.62 -15.99 -19.30
N LEU A 127 -2.09 -14.86 -19.78
CA LEU A 127 -2.20 -14.46 -21.17
C LEU A 127 -1.52 -15.45 -22.13
N ALA A 128 -0.38 -16.03 -21.75
CA ALA A 128 0.28 -17.06 -22.54
C ALA A 128 -0.60 -18.32 -22.67
N THR A 129 -1.21 -18.75 -21.56
CA THR A 129 -2.12 -19.90 -21.54
C THR A 129 -3.36 -19.66 -22.41
N VAL A 130 -3.97 -18.48 -22.29
CA VAL A 130 -5.14 -18.10 -23.10
C VAL A 130 -4.75 -18.03 -24.59
N ARG A 131 -3.60 -17.44 -24.92
CA ARG A 131 -3.09 -17.40 -26.30
C ARG A 131 -2.92 -18.80 -26.88
N GLU A 132 -2.40 -19.75 -26.09
CA GLU A 132 -2.18 -21.10 -26.59
C GLU A 132 -3.49 -21.83 -26.88
N ARG A 133 -4.47 -21.76 -25.96
CA ARG A 133 -5.80 -22.34 -26.20
C ARG A 133 -6.49 -21.76 -27.44
N LEU A 134 -6.32 -20.46 -27.69
CA LEU A 134 -6.86 -19.82 -28.90
C LEU A 134 -6.16 -20.33 -30.16
N ARG A 135 -4.84 -20.59 -30.13
CA ARG A 135 -4.11 -21.20 -31.26
C ARG A 135 -4.58 -22.62 -31.55
N GLU A 136 -4.71 -23.44 -30.51
CA GLU A 136 -5.21 -24.82 -30.63
C GLU A 136 -6.61 -24.84 -31.27
N HIS A 137 -7.52 -24.01 -30.74
CA HIS A 137 -8.89 -23.93 -31.26
C HIS A 137 -8.92 -23.42 -32.71
N ARG A 138 -8.07 -22.45 -33.04
CA ARG A 138 -7.95 -21.94 -34.42
C ARG A 138 -7.47 -23.02 -35.38
N ALA A 139 -6.41 -23.74 -35.04
CA ALA A 139 -5.90 -24.84 -35.86
C ALA A 139 -6.94 -25.96 -36.04
N HIS A 140 -7.71 -26.23 -34.98
CA HIS A 140 -8.82 -27.19 -35.05
C HIS A 140 -9.89 -26.74 -36.05
N ILE A 141 -10.33 -25.48 -36.01
CA ILE A 141 -11.29 -24.94 -36.99
C ILE A 141 -10.72 -25.01 -38.41
N GLU A 142 -9.47 -24.61 -38.63
CA GLU A 142 -8.82 -24.67 -39.94
C GLU A 142 -8.81 -26.11 -40.50
N SER A 143 -8.63 -27.12 -39.63
CA SER A 143 -8.69 -28.53 -40.03
C SER A 143 -10.09 -29.03 -40.39
N LEU A 144 -11.15 -28.37 -39.87
CA LEU A 144 -12.54 -28.72 -40.17
C LEU A 144 -13.09 -28.01 -41.41
N VAL A 145 -12.47 -26.91 -41.85
CA VAL A 145 -13.01 -26.01 -42.89
C VAL A 145 -12.44 -26.30 -44.30
N VAL A 146 -11.50 -27.23 -44.46
CA VAL A 146 -11.03 -27.69 -45.79
C VAL A 146 -11.38 -29.16 -45.96
N PRO A 147 -12.46 -29.50 -46.70
CA PRO A 147 -12.37 -29.61 -48.16
C PRO A 147 -13.67 -29.28 -48.92
N SER A 148 -13.62 -28.37 -49.89
CA SER A 148 -14.46 -28.39 -51.13
C SER A 148 -14.14 -27.19 -52.02
N THR A 149 -12.87 -27.05 -52.43
CA THR A 149 -12.63 -26.56 -53.80
C THR A 149 -12.91 -27.75 -54.72
N HIS A 150 -14.19 -27.99 -55.00
CA HIS A 150 -14.57 -28.70 -56.21
C HIS A 150 -14.06 -27.84 -57.38
N GLU A 151 -12.91 -28.19 -57.93
CA GLU A 151 -12.57 -27.75 -59.27
C GLU A 151 -13.54 -28.44 -60.22
N GLU A 152 -14.42 -27.59 -60.72
CA GLU A 152 -15.39 -27.78 -61.78
C GLU A 152 -14.69 -28.26 -63.06
N SER A 153 -15.23 -29.34 -63.62
CA SER A 153 -15.25 -29.69 -65.05
C SER A 153 -13.91 -29.82 -65.80
N THR A 154 -13.61 -31.02 -66.29
CA THR A 154 -13.65 -31.32 -67.74
C THR A 154 -13.84 -32.82 -67.94
#